data_AF-A0AAD2J4Y7-F1
#
_entry.id   AF-A0AAD2J4Y7-F1
#
_cell.length_a   1.000
_cell.length_b   1.000
_cell.length_c   1.000
_cell.angle_alpha   90.00
_cell.angle_beta   90.00
_cell.angle_gamma   90.00
#
_symmetry.space_group_name_H-M   'P 1'
#
loop_
_entity.id
_entity.type
_entity.pdbx_description
1 polymer ?
#
loop_
_entity_poly.entity_id
_entity_poly.type
_entity_poly.pdbx_seq_one_letter_code
_entity_poly.pdbx_strand_id
1 'polypeptide(L)'
;MTNPVPRLKQNPQGKLVSWYRKNPAHSNQVCPYCGSSIGPDSDIPSNKEHLFARGFTPARAATAGDFNFLFRACVTCNSEKAEFERQVATATLLNSPALHTDELALADARRKADSDYHATQRDPATGRKVLMRDAKERFEVQYGPSNGVNLRMAFVAPAAAPPRSIIGLATRHVQGLFGLVATPLDTYADPAQQMFLPPSFVEVLGWFAHTNWAADRLQRWTEHTRTWPLHANVTTAGGFIRAEMRRLAPMQWFWILEWNKALRIAGIITPLGPRVVKEIRTLGAQLRESNARIVPEVPLAPGADVLFTERVTDSFI
;
A
#
# COMPACT_ATOMS: atom_id res chain seq x y z
N MET A 1 8.06 -20.15 -19.37
CA MET A 1 9.25 -20.19 -18.49
C MET A 1 8.79 -20.52 -17.07
N THR A 2 8.87 -21.79 -16.69
CA THR A 2 8.56 -22.29 -15.34
C THR A 2 9.89 -22.46 -14.59
N ASN A 3 10.58 -21.37 -14.29
CA ASN A 3 11.70 -21.48 -13.36
C ASN A 3 11.09 -21.66 -11.96
N PRO A 4 11.39 -22.77 -11.26
CA PRO A 4 10.97 -22.93 -9.88
C PRO A 4 11.54 -21.75 -9.09
N VAL A 5 10.68 -21.06 -8.34
CA VAL A 5 11.09 -19.96 -7.48
C VAL A 5 12.12 -20.51 -6.50
N PRO A 6 13.34 -19.94 -6.42
CA PRO A 6 14.37 -20.46 -5.53
C PRO A 6 13.88 -20.50 -4.09
N ARG A 7 13.93 -21.68 -3.49
CA ARG A 7 13.60 -21.90 -2.09
C ARG A 7 14.76 -21.42 -1.24
N LEU A 8 14.52 -20.42 -0.40
CA LEU A 8 15.47 -20.08 0.65
C LEU A 8 15.40 -21.13 1.75
N LYS A 9 16.58 -21.63 2.15
CA LYS A 9 16.73 -22.48 3.33
C LYS A 9 16.38 -21.65 4.57
N GLN A 10 15.16 -21.84 5.09
CA GLN A 10 14.66 -21.47 6.43
C GLN A 10 14.86 -20.00 6.90
N ASN A 11 13.75 -19.33 7.17
CA ASN A 11 13.69 -17.98 7.76
C ASN A 11 14.08 -18.00 9.26
N PRO A 12 15.11 -17.26 9.69
CA PRO A 12 15.20 -16.80 11.07
C PRO A 12 14.23 -15.62 11.24
N GLN A 13 13.04 -15.92 11.78
CA GLN A 13 12.01 -14.97 12.21
C GLN A 13 12.59 -13.59 12.60
N GLY A 14 12.14 -12.54 11.91
CA GLY A 14 12.34 -11.15 12.34
C GLY A 14 13.64 -10.45 11.94
N LYS A 15 14.25 -10.78 10.79
CA LYS A 15 15.48 -10.10 10.35
C LYS A 15 15.28 -9.09 9.23
N LEU A 16 16.01 -7.98 9.38
CA LEU A 16 16.33 -7.04 8.33
C LEU A 16 16.85 -7.76 7.07
N VAL A 17 16.19 -7.52 5.95
CA VAL A 17 16.61 -7.98 4.62
C VAL A 17 17.28 -6.80 3.93
N SER A 18 18.51 -6.98 3.44
CA SER A 18 19.26 -5.85 2.85
C SER A 18 19.92 -6.25 1.55
N TRP A 19 19.39 -5.74 0.45
CA TRP A 19 20.07 -5.63 -0.83
C TRP A 19 20.90 -4.36 -0.94
N TYR A 20 20.79 -3.46 0.04
CA TYR A 20 21.63 -2.28 0.11
C TYR A 20 23.01 -2.61 0.70
N ARG A 21 24.07 -2.17 -0.01
CA ARG A 21 25.44 -2.05 0.51
C ARG A 21 25.95 -0.64 0.26
N LYS A 22 26.92 -0.18 1.07
CA LYS A 22 27.56 1.13 0.88
C LYS A 22 28.18 1.23 -0.52
N ASN A 23 28.90 0.19 -0.93
CA ASN A 23 29.42 0.05 -2.29
C ASN A 23 28.30 -0.40 -3.25
N PRO A 24 27.98 0.37 -4.31
CA PRO A 24 26.97 0.02 -5.30
C PRO A 24 27.19 -1.34 -5.98
N ALA A 25 28.44 -1.77 -6.20
CA ALA A 25 28.77 -3.03 -6.88
C ALA A 25 28.23 -4.27 -6.14
N HIS A 26 27.99 -4.15 -4.83
CA HIS A 26 27.45 -5.23 -4.00
C HIS A 26 25.98 -5.01 -3.61
N SER A 27 25.33 -3.98 -4.18
CA SER A 27 23.91 -3.71 -3.99
C SER A 27 23.05 -4.34 -5.10
N ASN A 28 21.73 -4.14 -5.05
CA ASN A 28 20.91 -4.31 -6.24
C ASN A 28 21.34 -3.33 -7.34
N GLN A 29 21.43 -3.82 -8.58
CA GLN A 29 21.94 -3.05 -9.74
C GLN A 29 20.83 -2.35 -10.53
N VAL A 30 19.59 -2.77 -10.35
CA VAL A 30 18.40 -2.21 -10.97
C VAL A 30 17.50 -1.60 -9.90
N CYS A 31 16.94 -0.42 -10.18
CA CYS A 31 15.97 0.24 -9.31
C CYS A 31 14.66 -0.57 -9.28
N PRO A 32 14.19 -1.07 -8.12
CA PRO A 32 13.00 -1.90 -8.06
C PRO A 32 11.71 -1.20 -8.54
N TYR A 33 11.73 0.14 -8.58
CA TYR A 33 10.55 0.92 -8.90
C TYR A 33 10.41 1.29 -10.39
N CYS A 34 11.52 1.55 -11.08
CA CYS A 34 11.49 2.01 -12.48
C CYS A 34 12.29 1.14 -13.45
N GLY A 35 13.04 0.15 -12.96
CA GLY A 35 13.82 -0.74 -13.81
C GLY A 35 15.11 -0.11 -14.36
N SER A 36 15.43 1.13 -14.00
CA SER A 36 16.67 1.78 -14.44
C SER A 36 17.90 1.15 -13.77
N SER A 37 18.99 1.02 -14.53
CA SER A 37 20.30 0.63 -13.98
C SER A 37 20.80 1.71 -13.02
N ILE A 38 21.27 1.30 -11.83
CA ILE A 38 21.74 2.15 -10.72
C ILE A 38 23.04 1.60 -10.10
N GLY A 39 23.71 0.71 -10.84
CA GLY A 39 24.97 0.09 -10.48
C GLY A 39 26.19 1.02 -10.58
N PRO A 40 27.42 0.50 -10.37
CA PRO A 40 28.67 1.26 -10.43
C PRO A 40 28.86 2.05 -11.72
N ASP A 41 28.43 1.49 -12.85
CA ASP A 41 28.63 2.06 -14.18
C ASP A 41 27.45 2.93 -14.64
N SER A 42 26.51 3.25 -13.75
CA SER A 42 25.33 4.06 -14.06
C SER A 42 25.52 5.52 -13.66
N ASP A 43 25.13 6.43 -14.56
CA ASP A 43 25.05 7.88 -14.28
C ASP A 43 23.79 8.26 -13.47
N ILE A 44 22.90 7.31 -13.18
CA ILE A 44 21.67 7.57 -12.44
C ILE A 44 21.95 7.56 -10.94
N PRO A 45 21.81 8.70 -10.24
CA PRO A 45 22.10 8.76 -8.81
C PRO A 45 21.13 7.88 -8.02
N SER A 46 21.68 7.16 -7.04
CA SER A 46 20.93 6.22 -6.23
C SER A 46 21.33 6.27 -4.77
N ASN A 47 20.39 5.99 -3.88
CA ASN A 47 20.60 6.05 -2.44
C ASN A 47 19.91 4.88 -1.72
N LYS A 48 20.15 4.79 -0.41
CA LYS A 48 19.51 3.80 0.46
C LYS A 48 18.02 4.08 0.53
N GLU A 49 17.24 3.03 0.38
CA GLU A 49 15.79 3.06 0.47
C GLU A 49 15.28 2.03 1.47
N HIS A 50 14.20 2.39 2.18
CA HIS A 50 13.42 1.50 3.01
C HIS A 50 12.11 1.17 2.29
N LEU A 51 11.74 -0.12 2.18
CA LEU A 51 10.46 -0.50 1.61
C LEU A 51 9.30 0.25 2.27
N PHE A 52 9.30 0.27 3.60
CA PHE A 52 8.40 1.08 4.42
C PHE A 52 9.22 2.08 5.23
N ALA A 53 8.98 3.39 5.04
CA ALA A 53 9.70 4.40 5.78
C ALA A 53 9.43 4.30 7.29
N ARG A 54 10.47 4.58 8.09
CA ARG A 54 10.37 4.58 9.56
C ARG A 54 9.34 5.57 10.10
N GLY A 55 9.14 6.69 9.40
CA GLY A 55 8.16 7.71 9.76
C GLY A 55 6.76 7.47 9.20
N PHE A 56 6.51 6.32 8.57
CA PHE A 56 5.20 5.96 8.03
C PHE A 56 4.23 5.49 9.14
N THR A 57 4.77 4.85 10.17
CA THR A 57 4.06 4.32 11.35
C THR A 57 4.38 5.15 12.60
N PRO A 58 3.67 4.96 13.73
CA PRO A 58 4.03 5.62 14.99
C PRO A 58 5.44 5.27 15.45
N ALA A 59 6.05 6.21 16.17
CA ALA A 59 7.33 6.03 16.80
C ALA A 59 7.31 4.80 17.70
N ARG A 60 8.38 3.99 17.63
CA ARG A 60 8.55 2.74 18.39
C ARG A 60 7.57 1.62 18.04
N ALA A 61 6.65 1.81 17.09
CA ALA A 61 5.84 0.71 16.57
C ALA A 61 6.73 -0.37 15.95
N ALA A 62 7.81 0.04 15.25
CA ALA A 62 8.83 -0.85 14.73
C ALA A 62 9.91 -1.16 15.78
N THR A 63 10.14 -2.45 16.02
CA THR A 63 11.16 -3.03 16.91
C THR A 63 12.33 -3.60 16.10
N ALA A 64 13.41 -4.03 16.77
CA ALA A 64 14.57 -4.59 16.09
C ALA A 64 14.30 -5.93 15.36
N GLY A 65 13.25 -6.64 15.79
CA GLY A 65 12.81 -7.90 15.18
C GLY A 65 11.75 -7.73 14.08
N ASP A 66 11.35 -6.50 13.78
CA ASP A 66 10.34 -6.24 12.78
C ASP A 66 10.91 -6.35 11.36
N PHE A 67 10.08 -6.87 10.44
CA PHE A 67 10.45 -6.97 9.04
C PHE A 67 10.79 -5.58 8.48
N ASN A 68 11.93 -5.51 7.80
CA ASN A 68 12.36 -4.35 7.04
C ASN A 68 13.14 -4.81 5.82
N PHE A 69 12.91 -4.17 4.68
CA PHE A 69 13.63 -4.44 3.45
C PHE A 69 14.36 -3.18 2.99
N LEU A 70 15.68 -3.27 2.93
CA LEU A 70 16.57 -2.20 2.47
C LEU A 70 17.13 -2.53 1.10
N PHE A 71 17.05 -1.57 0.20
CA PHE A 71 17.62 -1.68 -1.13
C PHE A 71 18.09 -0.30 -1.60
N ARG A 72 18.64 -0.26 -2.80
CA ARG A 72 19.06 0.94 -3.49
C ARG A 72 17.99 1.33 -4.51
N ALA A 73 17.57 2.59 -4.51
CA ALA A 73 16.63 3.12 -5.50
C ALA A 73 17.24 4.36 -6.14
N CYS A 74 16.84 4.68 -7.37
CA CYS A 74 17.21 5.97 -7.95
C CYS A 74 16.59 7.11 -7.12
N VAL A 75 17.29 8.24 -7.02
CA VAL A 75 16.91 9.36 -6.15
C VAL A 75 15.53 9.92 -6.52
N THR A 76 15.19 9.98 -7.81
CA THR A 76 13.87 10.42 -8.29
C THR A 76 12.76 9.54 -7.72
N CYS A 77 12.90 8.22 -7.86
CA CYS A 77 11.91 7.28 -7.38
C CYS A 77 11.78 7.26 -5.85
N ASN A 78 12.90 7.39 -5.14
CA ASN A 78 12.89 7.50 -3.68
C ASN A 78 12.16 8.78 -3.24
N SER A 79 12.50 9.93 -3.84
CA SER A 79 11.87 11.22 -3.53
C SER A 79 10.35 11.21 -3.76
N GLU A 80 9.90 10.64 -4.89
CA GLU A 80 8.48 10.49 -5.20
C GLU A 80 7.76 9.61 -4.17
N LYS A 81 8.35 8.46 -3.81
CA LYS A 81 7.78 7.59 -2.79
C LYS A 81 7.70 8.30 -1.43
N ALA A 82 8.76 9.01 -1.03
CA ALA A 82 8.79 9.74 0.23
C ALA A 82 7.67 10.82 0.30
N GLU A 83 7.36 11.46 -0.83
CA GLU A 83 6.22 12.38 -0.90
C GLU A 83 4.88 11.64 -0.71
N PHE A 84 4.68 10.51 -1.39
CA PHE A 84 3.46 9.71 -1.20
C PHE A 84 3.35 9.19 0.24
N GLU A 85 4.44 8.69 0.83
CA GLU A 85 4.50 8.22 2.22
C GLU A 85 4.13 9.32 3.20
N ARG A 86 4.65 10.53 3.03
CA ARG A 86 4.29 11.66 3.90
C ARG A 86 2.78 11.92 3.88
N GLN A 87 2.20 12.03 2.68
CA GLN A 87 0.78 12.33 2.53
C GLN A 87 -0.12 11.20 3.06
N VAL A 88 0.21 9.95 2.73
CA VAL A 88 -0.57 8.78 3.14
C VAL A 88 -0.42 8.52 4.64
N ALA A 89 0.79 8.58 5.20
CA ALA A 89 1.02 8.31 6.62
C ALA A 89 0.19 9.24 7.50
N THR A 90 0.20 10.54 7.20
CA THR A 90 -0.50 11.53 8.03
C THR A 90 -2.02 11.37 7.94
N ALA A 91 -2.56 11.20 6.73
CA ALA A 91 -3.99 10.95 6.58
C ALA A 91 -4.43 9.62 7.23
N THR A 92 -3.67 8.54 7.06
CA THR A 92 -4.04 7.23 7.62
C THR A 92 -3.89 7.17 9.13
N LEU A 93 -2.88 7.82 9.72
CA LEU A 93 -2.75 7.93 11.18
C LEU A 93 -3.90 8.73 11.80
N LEU A 94 -4.28 9.87 11.20
CA LEU A 94 -5.39 10.70 11.68
C LEU A 94 -6.77 10.01 11.60
N ASN A 95 -6.90 8.99 10.74
CA ASN A 95 -8.12 8.21 10.58
C ASN A 95 -8.01 6.80 11.18
N SER A 96 -6.94 6.51 11.93
CA SER A 96 -6.70 5.19 12.50
C SER A 96 -7.55 4.96 13.76
N PRO A 97 -8.17 3.77 13.92
CA PRO A 97 -8.79 3.41 15.19
C PRO A 97 -7.77 3.35 16.34
N ALA A 98 -6.47 3.19 16.05
CA ALA A 98 -5.42 3.14 17.05
C ALA A 98 -5.27 4.43 17.87
N LEU A 99 -5.77 5.57 17.37
CA LEU A 99 -5.74 6.85 18.10
C LEU A 99 -6.45 6.80 19.46
N HIS A 100 -7.39 5.88 19.63
CA HIS A 100 -8.15 5.72 20.87
C HIS A 100 -7.46 4.80 21.89
N THR A 101 -6.46 4.03 21.46
CA THR A 101 -5.85 2.97 22.27
C THR A 101 -4.33 3.09 22.38
N ASP A 102 -3.69 3.90 21.53
CA ASP A 102 -2.24 4.04 21.44
C ASP A 102 -1.85 5.53 21.49
N GLU A 103 -1.33 5.94 22.65
CA GLU A 103 -0.90 7.32 22.90
C GLU A 103 0.23 7.77 21.97
N LEU A 104 1.12 6.86 21.57
CA LEU A 104 2.22 7.17 20.65
C LEU A 104 1.68 7.42 19.25
N ALA A 105 0.69 6.63 18.81
CA ALA A 105 -0.01 6.87 17.55
C ALA A 105 -0.71 8.23 17.55
N LEU A 106 -1.40 8.59 18.65
CA LEU A 106 -2.04 9.89 18.79
C LEU A 106 -1.05 11.06 18.76
N ALA A 107 0.06 10.95 19.50
CA ALA A 107 1.09 11.98 19.55
C ALA A 107 1.72 12.20 18.17
N ASP A 108 2.05 11.13 17.44
CA ASP A 108 2.62 11.23 16.10
C ASP A 108 1.63 11.74 15.06
N ALA A 109 0.36 11.31 15.13
CA ALA A 109 -0.68 11.81 14.25
C ALA A 109 -0.84 13.34 14.39
N ARG A 110 -0.87 13.86 15.63
CA ARG A 110 -0.93 15.31 15.90
C ARG A 110 0.30 16.05 15.39
N ARG A 111 1.50 15.56 15.75
CA ARG A 111 2.77 16.15 15.31
C ARG A 111 2.86 16.25 13.78
N LYS A 112 2.45 15.19 13.07
CA LYS A 112 2.39 15.18 11.61
C LYS A 112 1.32 16.13 11.08
N ALA A 113 0.13 16.16 11.68
CA ALA A 113 -0.94 17.07 11.28
C ALA A 113 -0.57 18.56 11.40
N ASP A 114 0.27 18.89 12.38
CA ASP A 114 0.78 20.25 12.63
C ASP A 114 1.90 20.69 11.68
N SER A 115 2.58 19.75 11.02
CA SER A 115 3.76 20.03 10.18
C SER A 115 3.57 19.69 8.70
N ASP A 116 2.65 18.78 8.40
CA ASP A 116 2.35 18.37 7.03
C ASP A 116 1.21 19.19 6.43
N TYR A 117 1.29 19.37 5.11
CA TYR A 117 0.28 20.06 4.32
C TYR A 117 -0.56 19.08 3.52
N HIS A 118 -1.85 19.38 3.38
CA HIS A 118 -2.72 18.70 2.45
C HIS A 118 -2.19 18.83 1.03
N ALA A 119 -2.28 17.74 0.26
CA ALA A 119 -1.68 17.67 -1.08
C ALA A 119 -2.31 18.68 -2.05
N THR A 120 -3.63 18.85 -1.97
CA THR A 120 -4.44 19.57 -2.95
C THR A 120 -5.24 20.74 -2.38
N GLN A 121 -5.47 20.79 -1.06
CA GLN A 121 -6.33 21.82 -0.46
C GLN A 121 -5.50 23.10 -0.26
N ARG A 122 -6.08 24.22 -0.69
CA ARG A 122 -5.49 25.55 -0.57
C ARG A 122 -6.45 26.45 0.19
N ASP A 123 -5.88 27.29 1.03
CA ASP A 123 -6.59 28.35 1.72
C ASP A 123 -7.14 29.33 0.67
N PRO A 124 -8.46 29.58 0.62
CA PRO A 124 -9.04 30.43 -0.43
C PRO A 124 -8.60 31.89 -0.38
N ALA A 125 -8.22 32.39 0.79
CA ALA A 125 -7.82 33.79 0.96
C ALA A 125 -6.35 34.02 0.57
N THR A 126 -5.48 33.05 0.82
CA THR A 126 -4.02 33.19 0.66
C THR A 126 -3.43 32.35 -0.48
N GLY A 127 -4.17 31.37 -0.99
CA GLY A 127 -3.69 30.39 -1.98
C GLY A 127 -2.64 29.40 -1.44
N ARG A 128 -2.26 29.49 -0.16
CA ARG A 128 -1.26 28.62 0.48
C ARG A 128 -1.84 27.23 0.75
N LYS A 129 -0.99 26.21 0.84
CA LYS A 129 -1.45 24.86 1.20
C LYS A 129 -1.99 24.86 2.63
N VAL A 130 -3.09 24.14 2.84
CA VAL A 130 -3.71 23.98 4.17
C VAL A 130 -2.95 22.91 4.96
N LEU A 131 -2.75 23.12 6.28
CA LEU A 131 -2.18 22.10 7.16
C LEU A 131 -3.12 20.91 7.29
N MET A 132 -2.58 19.71 7.48
CA MET A 132 -3.38 18.49 7.59
C MET A 132 -4.38 18.53 8.76
N ARG A 133 -4.05 19.22 9.86
CA ARG A 133 -4.98 19.40 11.01
C ARG A 133 -6.22 20.24 10.69
N ASP A 134 -6.10 21.14 9.71
CA ASP A 134 -7.14 22.10 9.32
C ASP A 134 -7.89 21.65 8.06
N ALA A 135 -7.33 20.67 7.34
CA ALA A 135 -7.89 20.11 6.11
C ALA A 135 -9.15 19.28 6.39
N LYS A 136 -10.15 19.47 5.54
CA LYS A 136 -11.49 18.87 5.69
C LYS A 136 -12.03 18.49 4.33
N GLU A 137 -12.61 17.31 4.20
CA GLU A 137 -13.32 16.90 2.99
C GLU A 137 -14.78 17.35 3.12
N ARG A 138 -15.25 18.16 2.17
CA ARG A 138 -16.64 18.65 2.15
C ARG A 138 -17.38 18.01 1.00
N PHE A 139 -18.52 17.38 1.29
CA PHE A 139 -19.42 16.90 0.26
C PHE A 139 -20.83 17.39 0.53
N GLU A 140 -21.50 17.80 -0.54
CA GLU A 140 -22.87 18.27 -0.49
C GLU A 140 -23.76 17.30 -1.27
N VAL A 141 -24.83 16.87 -0.61
CA VAL A 141 -25.89 16.09 -1.24
C VAL A 141 -27.08 17.01 -1.39
N GLN A 142 -27.44 17.28 -2.65
CA GLN A 142 -28.66 17.98 -3.00
C GLN A 142 -29.70 16.96 -3.48
N TYR A 143 -30.82 16.90 -2.78
CA TYR A 143 -31.97 16.08 -3.14
C TYR A 143 -33.19 16.98 -3.28
N GLY A 144 -33.83 16.95 -4.43
CA GLY A 144 -35.10 17.61 -4.63
C GLY A 144 -35.86 16.99 -5.80
N PRO A 145 -37.06 16.43 -5.60
CA PRO A 145 -37.97 16.23 -6.71
C PRO A 145 -38.43 17.60 -7.24
N SER A 146 -38.90 17.65 -8.48
CA SER A 146 -39.46 18.84 -9.15
C SER A 146 -40.63 19.52 -8.41
N ASN A 147 -41.08 18.97 -7.28
CA ASN A 147 -42.37 19.27 -6.64
C ASN A 147 -42.24 19.92 -5.25
N GLY A 148 -41.17 20.68 -4.97
CA GLY A 148 -41.21 21.73 -3.93
C GLY A 148 -40.45 21.48 -2.62
N VAL A 149 -39.74 20.36 -2.43
CA VAL A 149 -38.83 20.18 -1.28
C VAL A 149 -37.39 20.06 -1.77
N ASN A 150 -36.57 21.07 -1.45
CA ASN A 150 -35.13 21.06 -1.69
C ASN A 150 -34.39 20.75 -0.39
N LEU A 151 -33.82 19.55 -0.29
CA LEU A 151 -32.94 19.15 0.81
C LEU A 151 -31.49 19.34 0.38
N ARG A 152 -30.73 20.14 1.14
CA ARG A 152 -29.27 20.28 0.99
C ARG A 152 -28.61 19.84 2.29
N MET A 153 -27.82 18.79 2.21
CA MET A 153 -27.02 18.29 3.35
C MET A 153 -25.54 18.52 3.04
N ALA A 154 -24.83 19.15 3.96
CA ALA A 154 -23.39 19.33 3.88
C ALA A 154 -22.71 18.46 4.94
N PHE A 155 -21.75 17.67 4.51
CA PHE A 155 -20.99 16.77 5.36
C PHE A 155 -19.53 17.19 5.38
N VAL A 156 -18.91 17.03 6.53
CA VAL A 156 -17.49 17.33 6.76
C VAL A 156 -16.83 16.07 7.26
N ALA A 157 -15.91 15.53 6.47
CA ALA A 157 -15.09 14.38 6.83
C ALA A 157 -13.64 14.83 7.13
N PRO A 158 -12.88 14.03 7.90
CA PRO A 158 -11.45 14.27 8.10
C PRO A 158 -10.70 14.25 6.77
N ALA A 159 -9.50 14.83 6.76
CA ALA A 159 -8.62 14.81 5.59
C ALA A 159 -8.31 13.38 5.13
N ALA A 160 -8.42 13.15 3.82
CA ALA A 160 -8.10 11.88 3.19
C ALA A 160 -6.84 11.99 2.33
N ALA A 161 -6.10 10.89 2.19
CA ALA A 161 -4.98 10.87 1.26
C ALA A 161 -5.51 10.96 -0.19
N PRO A 162 -4.87 11.76 -1.07
CA PRO A 162 -5.30 11.84 -2.45
C PRO A 162 -5.11 10.49 -3.16
N PRO A 163 -6.00 10.09 -4.09
CA PRO A 163 -5.91 8.80 -4.78
C PRO A 163 -4.56 8.55 -5.46
N ARG A 164 -3.95 9.60 -6.04
CA ARG A 164 -2.62 9.51 -6.66
C ARG A 164 -1.55 8.99 -5.69
N SER A 165 -1.59 9.44 -4.44
CA SER A 165 -0.59 9.06 -3.44
C SER A 165 -0.87 7.68 -2.86
N ILE A 166 -2.15 7.31 -2.70
CA ILE A 166 -2.53 5.94 -2.32
C ILE A 166 -2.06 4.95 -3.40
N ILE A 167 -2.42 5.18 -4.66
CA ILE A 167 -2.06 4.30 -5.78
C ILE A 167 -0.54 4.28 -5.96
N GLY A 168 0.08 5.46 -6.01
CA GLY A 168 1.52 5.59 -6.19
C GLY A 168 2.31 4.85 -5.12
N LEU A 169 1.94 5.01 -3.84
CA LEU A 169 2.61 4.32 -2.74
C LEU A 169 2.36 2.80 -2.77
N ALA A 170 1.12 2.38 -3.01
CA ALA A 170 0.77 0.97 -3.08
C ALA A 170 1.57 0.26 -4.18
N THR A 171 1.66 0.87 -5.37
CA THR A 171 2.47 0.36 -6.48
C THR A 171 3.93 0.19 -6.08
N ARG A 172 4.53 1.18 -5.41
CA ARG A 172 5.94 1.10 -5.00
C ARG A 172 6.18 0.02 -3.93
N HIS A 173 5.30 -0.09 -2.94
CA HIS A 173 5.37 -1.17 -1.94
C HIS A 173 5.23 -2.55 -2.59
N VAL A 174 4.28 -2.71 -3.51
CA VAL A 174 4.07 -3.97 -4.25
C VAL A 174 5.27 -4.29 -5.14
N GLN A 175 5.85 -3.32 -5.83
CA GLN A 175 7.08 -3.52 -6.62
C GLN A 175 8.26 -3.96 -5.76
N GLY A 176 8.45 -3.34 -4.59
CA GLY A 176 9.52 -3.73 -3.67
C GLY A 176 9.33 -5.14 -3.09
N LEU A 177 8.10 -5.47 -2.66
CA LEU A 177 7.77 -6.83 -2.20
C LEU A 177 7.90 -7.87 -3.32
N PHE A 178 7.39 -7.55 -4.51
CA PHE A 178 7.51 -8.42 -5.68
C PHE A 178 8.97 -8.68 -6.00
N GLY A 179 9.80 -7.63 -6.07
CA GLY A 179 11.23 -7.77 -6.32
C GLY A 179 11.85 -8.73 -5.31
N LEU A 180 11.58 -8.52 -4.02
CA LEU A 180 12.10 -9.35 -2.94
C LEU A 180 11.67 -10.82 -3.03
N VAL A 181 10.41 -11.10 -3.38
CA VAL A 181 9.86 -12.46 -3.47
C VAL A 181 10.28 -13.15 -4.77
N ALA A 182 10.42 -12.40 -5.87
CA ALA A 182 10.68 -12.95 -7.19
C ALA A 182 12.18 -13.05 -7.54
N THR A 183 13.04 -12.28 -6.86
CA THR A 183 14.50 -12.30 -7.09
C THR A 183 15.18 -13.23 -6.08
N PRO A 184 16.08 -14.14 -6.51
CA PRO A 184 16.83 -14.98 -5.60
C PRO A 184 17.77 -14.13 -4.70
N LEU A 185 17.82 -14.40 -3.39
CA LEU A 185 18.59 -13.56 -2.44
C LEU A 185 20.11 -13.65 -2.61
N ASP A 186 20.61 -14.70 -3.23
CA ASP A 186 22.05 -14.87 -3.51
C ASP A 186 22.47 -14.17 -4.80
N THR A 187 21.53 -13.78 -5.65
CA THR A 187 21.80 -13.20 -6.96
C THR A 187 21.24 -11.78 -7.16
N TYR A 188 20.77 -11.10 -6.10
CA TYR A 188 20.22 -9.74 -6.24
C TYR A 188 21.25 -8.73 -6.76
N ALA A 189 22.55 -9.01 -6.73
CA ALA A 189 23.59 -8.14 -7.28
C ALA A 189 23.86 -8.38 -8.77
N ASP A 190 23.28 -9.42 -9.37
CA ASP A 190 23.36 -9.69 -10.81
C ASP A 190 22.13 -9.11 -11.51
N PRO A 191 22.25 -8.05 -12.33
CA PRO A 191 21.12 -7.42 -13.01
C PRO A 191 20.33 -8.39 -13.90
N ALA A 192 20.96 -9.45 -14.43
CA ALA A 192 20.29 -10.45 -15.25
C ALA A 192 19.33 -11.35 -14.46
N GLN A 193 19.52 -11.45 -13.14
CA GLN A 193 18.68 -12.26 -12.24
C GLN A 193 17.63 -11.42 -11.51
N GLN A 194 17.70 -10.08 -11.60
CA GLN A 194 16.76 -9.21 -10.90
C GLN A 194 15.42 -9.15 -11.61
N MET A 195 14.37 -9.49 -10.86
CA MET A 195 13.01 -9.42 -11.37
C MET A 195 12.45 -8.01 -11.16
N PHE A 196 12.24 -7.31 -12.27
CA PHE A 196 11.56 -6.01 -12.29
C PHE A 196 10.06 -6.19 -12.54
N LEU A 197 9.24 -5.46 -11.77
CA LEU A 197 7.81 -5.36 -12.00
C LEU A 197 7.47 -4.02 -12.65
N PRO A 198 7.07 -3.99 -13.94
CA PRO A 198 6.59 -2.76 -14.57
C PRO A 198 5.41 -2.15 -13.80
N PRO A 199 5.40 -0.82 -13.54
CA PRO A 199 4.29 -0.15 -12.88
C PRO A 199 2.95 -0.39 -13.58
N SER A 200 2.95 -0.51 -14.92
CA SER A 200 1.78 -0.76 -15.74
C SER A 200 1.13 -2.13 -15.52
N PHE A 201 1.80 -3.06 -14.84
CA PHE A 201 1.24 -4.37 -14.51
C PHE A 201 0.56 -4.37 -13.14
N VAL A 202 0.72 -3.31 -12.33
CA VAL A 202 0.10 -3.20 -11.02
C VAL A 202 -1.24 -2.48 -11.14
N GLU A 203 -2.32 -3.22 -10.91
CA GLU A 203 -3.67 -2.70 -10.97
C GLU A 203 -4.24 -2.60 -9.55
N VAL A 204 -4.62 -1.39 -9.13
CA VAL A 204 -5.34 -1.18 -7.87
C VAL A 204 -6.84 -1.40 -8.12
N LEU A 205 -7.40 -2.42 -7.45
CA LEU A 205 -8.82 -2.75 -7.57
C LEU A 205 -9.68 -1.85 -6.66
N GLY A 206 -9.16 -1.50 -5.49
CA GLY A 206 -9.83 -0.58 -4.57
C GLY A 206 -9.05 -0.34 -3.28
N TRP A 207 -9.49 0.66 -2.52
CA TRP A 207 -9.03 0.94 -1.17
C TRP A 207 -10.22 1.16 -0.24
N PHE A 208 -10.07 0.74 1.01
CA PHE A 208 -11.15 0.61 1.98
C PHE A 208 -10.70 1.16 3.32
N ALA A 209 -11.41 2.19 3.81
CA ALA A 209 -11.24 2.66 5.17
C ALA A 209 -11.61 1.55 6.17
N HIS A 210 -11.11 1.64 7.40
CA HIS A 210 -11.36 0.68 8.48
C HIS A 210 -12.85 0.37 8.67
N THR A 211 -13.69 1.40 8.62
CA THR A 211 -15.15 1.31 8.71
C THR A 211 -15.81 0.55 7.57
N ASN A 212 -15.08 0.22 6.50
CA ASN A 212 -15.58 -0.45 5.32
C ASN A 212 -14.81 -1.74 4.97
N TRP A 213 -14.14 -2.35 5.94
CA TRP A 213 -13.38 -3.59 5.73
C TRP A 213 -14.25 -4.82 5.47
N ALA A 214 -15.54 -4.80 5.78
CA ALA A 214 -16.48 -5.85 5.41
C ALA A 214 -17.19 -5.58 4.07
N ALA A 215 -16.72 -4.62 3.27
CA ALA A 215 -17.26 -4.41 1.93
C ALA A 215 -17.25 -5.70 1.11
N ASP A 216 -18.41 -6.09 0.59
CA ASP A 216 -18.60 -7.32 -0.20
C ASP A 216 -17.55 -7.50 -1.30
N ARG A 217 -17.14 -6.41 -1.95
CA ARG A 217 -16.12 -6.44 -3.00
C ARG A 217 -14.78 -6.96 -2.48
N LEU A 218 -14.33 -6.42 -1.33
CA LEU A 218 -13.09 -6.85 -0.70
C LEU A 218 -13.19 -8.32 -0.30
N GLN A 219 -14.29 -8.69 0.36
CA GLN A 219 -14.54 -10.06 0.82
C GLN A 219 -14.54 -11.08 -0.32
N ARG A 220 -15.20 -10.75 -1.45
CA ARG A 220 -15.22 -11.60 -2.65
C ARG A 220 -13.84 -11.76 -3.29
N TRP A 221 -13.04 -10.69 -3.36
CA TRP A 221 -11.68 -10.78 -3.90
C TRP A 221 -10.79 -11.65 -3.02
N THR A 222 -10.88 -11.50 -1.70
CA THR A 222 -10.08 -12.28 -0.75
C THR A 222 -10.51 -13.74 -0.71
N GLU A 223 -11.81 -14.02 -0.81
CA GLU A 223 -12.31 -15.40 -0.90
C GLU A 223 -11.86 -16.08 -2.19
N HIS A 224 -12.03 -15.41 -3.33
CA HIS A 224 -11.65 -15.94 -4.64
C HIS A 224 -10.15 -16.27 -4.73
N THR A 225 -9.32 -15.50 -4.05
CA THR A 225 -7.86 -15.65 -4.09
C THR A 225 -7.31 -16.48 -2.92
N ARG A 226 -8.16 -16.93 -1.98
CA ARG A 226 -7.73 -17.71 -0.81
C ARG A 226 -7.02 -19.01 -1.19
N THR A 227 -7.45 -19.67 -2.26
CA THR A 227 -6.85 -20.92 -2.73
C THR A 227 -5.53 -20.71 -3.47
N TRP A 228 -5.14 -19.46 -3.77
CA TRP A 228 -3.89 -19.17 -4.45
C TRP A 228 -2.73 -19.34 -3.46
N PRO A 229 -1.61 -19.97 -3.88
CA PRO A 229 -0.40 -20.06 -3.06
C PRO A 229 0.03 -18.71 -2.49
N LEU A 230 0.18 -18.67 -1.17
CA LEU A 230 0.62 -17.51 -0.41
C LEU A 230 2.15 -17.41 -0.45
N HIS A 231 2.66 -16.26 -0.89
CA HIS A 231 4.07 -16.04 -1.14
C HIS A 231 4.72 -14.94 -0.30
N ALA A 232 3.93 -14.00 0.21
CA ALA A 232 4.37 -13.08 1.26
C ALA A 232 3.21 -12.81 2.20
N ASN A 233 3.46 -12.80 3.50
CA ASN A 233 2.58 -12.37 4.56
C ASN A 233 3.40 -11.56 5.60
N VAL A 234 3.58 -10.28 5.31
CA VAL A 234 4.29 -9.35 6.17
C VAL A 234 3.33 -8.80 7.21
N THR A 235 3.70 -8.91 8.48
CA THR A 235 3.17 -8.05 9.54
C THR A 235 4.35 -7.41 10.25
N THR A 236 4.40 -6.08 10.28
CA THR A 236 5.52 -5.33 10.85
C THR A 236 5.03 -4.08 11.57
N ALA A 237 5.92 -3.48 12.36
CA ALA A 237 5.65 -2.29 13.14
C ALA A 237 4.38 -2.41 14.00
N GLY A 238 4.27 -3.45 14.83
CA GLY A 238 3.11 -3.67 15.70
C GLY A 238 1.77 -3.81 14.95
N GLY A 239 1.81 -4.25 13.70
CA GLY A 239 0.65 -4.40 12.83
C GLY A 239 0.16 -3.09 12.18
N PHE A 240 0.93 -2.00 12.26
CA PHE A 240 0.64 -0.78 11.51
C PHE A 240 0.93 -0.95 10.01
N ILE A 241 1.71 -1.95 9.62
CA ILE A 241 1.87 -2.34 8.22
C ILE A 241 1.60 -3.84 8.10
N ARG A 242 0.66 -4.20 7.24
CA ARG A 242 0.43 -5.59 6.82
C ARG A 242 0.48 -5.68 5.30
N ALA A 243 1.00 -6.78 4.77
CA ALA A 243 1.01 -7.02 3.33
C ALA A 243 0.89 -8.51 3.04
N GLU A 244 0.08 -8.87 2.07
CA GLU A 244 -0.09 -10.24 1.61
C GLU A 244 0.04 -10.29 0.09
N MET A 245 0.75 -11.29 -0.43
CA MET A 245 0.87 -11.53 -1.87
C MET A 245 0.64 -13.01 -2.17
N ARG A 246 -0.35 -13.29 -3.01
CA ARG A 246 -0.67 -14.63 -3.50
C ARG A 246 -0.46 -14.72 -5.00
N ARG A 247 -0.09 -15.90 -5.50
CA ARG A 247 0.18 -16.11 -6.93
C ARG A 247 -0.59 -17.30 -7.46
N LEU A 248 -1.38 -17.10 -8.50
CA LEU A 248 -2.01 -18.18 -9.26
C LEU A 248 -1.06 -18.76 -10.31
N ALA A 249 -0.40 -17.88 -11.06
CA ALA A 249 0.47 -18.22 -12.18
C ALA A 249 1.58 -17.17 -12.34
N PRO A 250 2.59 -17.39 -13.22
CA PRO A 250 3.58 -16.36 -13.52
C PRO A 250 2.91 -15.04 -13.90
N MET A 251 3.29 -13.97 -13.20
CA MET A 251 2.71 -12.63 -13.38
C MET A 251 1.18 -12.56 -13.21
N GLN A 252 0.57 -13.47 -12.44
CA GLN A 252 -0.82 -13.37 -11.99
C GLN A 252 -0.83 -13.43 -10.47
N TRP A 253 -0.82 -12.25 -9.85
CA TRP A 253 -0.79 -12.12 -8.40
C TRP A 253 -1.98 -11.35 -7.90
N PHE A 254 -2.43 -11.72 -6.71
CA PHE A 254 -3.27 -10.90 -5.87
C PHE A 254 -2.42 -10.34 -4.75
N TRP A 255 -2.64 -9.08 -4.42
CA TRP A 255 -1.96 -8.45 -3.30
C TRP A 255 -2.94 -7.60 -2.50
N ILE A 256 -2.67 -7.51 -1.20
CA ILE A 256 -3.37 -6.62 -0.30
C ILE A 256 -2.38 -6.00 0.67
N LEU A 257 -2.51 -4.69 0.87
CA LEU A 257 -1.74 -3.89 1.81
C LEU A 257 -2.69 -3.34 2.87
N GLU A 258 -2.19 -3.19 4.08
CA GLU A 258 -2.83 -2.41 5.13
C GLU A 258 -1.86 -1.40 5.71
N TRP A 259 -2.33 -0.17 5.83
CA TRP A 259 -1.57 0.95 6.39
C TRP A 259 -2.27 1.53 7.61
N ASN A 260 -1.48 1.67 8.67
CA ASN A 260 -1.80 2.27 9.95
C ASN A 260 -3.12 1.80 10.56
N LYS A 261 -3.52 0.53 10.33
CA LYS A 261 -4.80 -0.05 10.76
C LYS A 261 -6.03 0.72 10.27
N ALA A 262 -5.86 1.57 9.26
CA ALA A 262 -6.85 2.56 8.83
C ALA A 262 -7.30 2.33 7.38
N LEU A 263 -6.38 1.90 6.52
CA LEU A 263 -6.62 1.79 5.08
C LEU A 263 -6.12 0.45 4.55
N ARG A 264 -7.02 -0.31 3.92
CA ARG A 264 -6.69 -1.48 3.11
C ARG A 264 -6.66 -1.11 1.64
N ILE A 265 -5.70 -1.64 0.89
CA ILE A 265 -5.59 -1.46 -0.55
C ILE A 265 -5.41 -2.84 -1.15
N ALA A 266 -6.28 -3.22 -2.09
CA ALA A 266 -6.20 -4.51 -2.77
C ALA A 266 -5.98 -4.28 -4.26
N GLY A 267 -5.25 -5.20 -4.88
CA GLY A 267 -4.98 -5.14 -6.30
C GLY A 267 -4.45 -6.45 -6.86
N ILE A 268 -4.07 -6.40 -8.13
CA ILE A 268 -3.47 -7.53 -8.82
C ILE A 268 -2.21 -7.11 -9.57
N ILE A 269 -1.39 -8.09 -9.90
CA ILE A 269 -0.31 -7.98 -10.88
C ILE A 269 -0.71 -8.80 -12.09
N THR A 270 -0.79 -8.17 -13.27
CA THR A 270 -1.05 -8.90 -14.52
C THR A 270 -0.59 -8.13 -15.77
N PRO A 271 0.09 -8.79 -16.73
CA PRO A 271 0.39 -8.21 -18.04
C PRO A 271 -0.79 -8.36 -19.02
N LEU A 272 -1.72 -9.30 -18.74
CA LEU A 272 -2.72 -9.80 -19.69
C LEU A 272 -3.91 -8.86 -19.93
N GLY A 273 -3.81 -7.60 -19.52
CA GLY A 273 -4.87 -6.62 -19.71
C GLY A 273 -6.22 -7.10 -19.12
N PRO A 274 -7.36 -6.67 -19.70
CA PRO A 274 -8.62 -6.62 -19.00
C PRO A 274 -9.29 -7.96 -18.68
N ARG A 275 -8.83 -9.17 -19.06
CA ARG A 275 -9.64 -10.40 -18.86
C ARG A 275 -9.72 -10.86 -17.39
N VAL A 276 -8.59 -11.14 -16.74
CA VAL A 276 -8.54 -11.49 -15.31
C VAL A 276 -8.99 -10.30 -14.46
N VAL A 277 -8.59 -9.09 -14.88
CA VAL A 277 -9.05 -7.83 -14.28
C VAL A 277 -10.58 -7.73 -14.36
N LYS A 278 -11.20 -8.07 -15.50
CA LYS A 278 -12.65 -8.01 -15.72
C LYS A 278 -13.36 -9.05 -14.88
N GLU A 279 -12.87 -10.27 -14.79
CA GLU A 279 -13.46 -11.29 -13.91
C GLU A 279 -13.47 -10.79 -12.45
N ILE A 280 -12.33 -10.34 -11.94
CA ILE A 280 -12.20 -9.84 -10.57
C ILE A 280 -13.02 -8.54 -10.37
N ARG A 281 -13.04 -7.63 -11.35
CA ARG A 281 -13.87 -6.42 -11.30
C ARG A 281 -15.36 -6.74 -11.39
N THR A 282 -15.76 -7.75 -12.17
CA THR A 282 -17.16 -8.18 -12.30
C THR A 282 -17.66 -8.76 -10.98
N LEU A 283 -16.84 -9.51 -10.24
CA LEU A 283 -17.18 -9.95 -8.88
C LEU A 283 -17.55 -8.76 -7.97
N GLY A 284 -16.93 -7.60 -8.18
CA GLY A 284 -17.22 -6.38 -7.45
C GLY A 284 -18.32 -5.48 -8.03
N ALA A 285 -18.64 -5.61 -9.33
CA ALA A 285 -19.63 -4.78 -10.01
C ALA A 285 -21.07 -5.30 -9.88
N GLN A 286 -21.25 -6.60 -9.59
CA GLN A 286 -22.55 -7.28 -9.48
C GLN A 286 -23.46 -6.82 -8.32
N LEU A 287 -23.18 -5.69 -7.66
CA LEU A 287 -23.99 -5.17 -6.55
C LEU A 287 -24.59 -3.77 -6.81
N ARG A 288 -24.45 -3.22 -8.02
CA ARG A 288 -25.11 -1.96 -8.42
C ARG A 288 -26.55 -2.18 -8.88
N GLU A 289 -27.37 -2.89 -8.10
CA GLU A 289 -28.82 -2.97 -8.38
C GLU A 289 -29.59 -1.75 -7.87
N SER A 290 -29.00 -0.92 -7.01
CA SER A 290 -29.62 0.34 -6.56
C SER A 290 -29.03 1.55 -7.28
N ASN A 291 -29.88 2.45 -7.78
CA ASN A 291 -29.52 3.79 -8.29
C ASN A 291 -28.88 4.71 -7.21
N ALA A 292 -28.66 4.22 -5.99
CA ALA A 292 -28.02 4.96 -4.91
C ALA A 292 -26.52 5.15 -5.23
N ARG A 293 -26.09 6.43 -5.30
CA ARG A 293 -24.68 6.81 -5.47
C ARG A 293 -23.85 6.63 -4.18
N ILE A 294 -24.50 6.36 -3.06
CA ILE A 294 -23.86 6.21 -1.75
C ILE A 294 -23.83 4.72 -1.41
N VAL A 295 -22.63 4.16 -1.26
CA VAL A 295 -22.44 2.80 -0.75
C VAL A 295 -22.26 2.93 0.76
N PRO A 296 -23.11 2.28 1.59
CA PRO A 296 -22.93 2.30 3.03
C PRO A 296 -21.59 1.62 3.37
N GLU A 297 -20.87 2.19 4.33
CA GLU A 297 -19.68 1.56 4.89
C GLU A 297 -20.11 0.37 5.76
N VAL A 298 -19.50 -0.79 5.53
CA VAL A 298 -19.79 -2.01 6.30
C VAL A 298 -18.58 -2.35 7.17
N PRO A 299 -18.66 -2.12 8.50
CA PRO A 299 -17.55 -2.42 9.39
C PRO A 299 -17.39 -3.92 9.55
N LEU A 300 -16.15 -4.36 9.70
CA LEU A 300 -15.85 -5.75 10.01
C LEU A 300 -16.13 -6.03 11.49
N ALA A 301 -16.81 -7.14 11.77
CA ALA A 301 -17.10 -7.54 13.15
C ALA A 301 -15.79 -7.83 13.92
N PRO A 302 -15.73 -7.56 15.24
CA PRO A 302 -14.57 -7.92 16.05
C PRO A 302 -14.21 -9.40 15.90
N GLY A 303 -12.93 -9.69 15.64
CA GLY A 303 -12.44 -11.06 15.46
C GLY A 303 -12.77 -11.72 14.10
N ALA A 304 -13.52 -11.07 13.21
CA ALA A 304 -13.81 -11.59 11.87
C ALA A 304 -12.69 -11.32 10.84
N ASP A 305 -11.61 -10.65 11.25
CA ASP A 305 -10.47 -10.35 10.39
C ASP A 305 -9.57 -11.58 10.21
N VAL A 306 -9.79 -12.29 9.11
CA VAL A 306 -9.02 -13.49 8.75
C VAL A 306 -7.80 -13.16 7.87
N LEU A 307 -7.67 -11.92 7.39
CA LEU A 307 -6.56 -11.52 6.53
C LEU A 307 -5.24 -11.47 7.31
N PHE A 308 -4.13 -11.76 6.62
CA PHE A 308 -2.77 -11.73 7.19
C PHE A 308 -2.52 -12.77 8.30
N THR A 309 -3.39 -13.77 8.47
CA THR A 309 -3.24 -14.81 9.52
C THR A 309 -2.55 -16.09 9.04
N GLU A 310 -2.48 -16.30 7.72
CA GLU A 310 -1.98 -17.54 7.12
C GLU A 310 -0.45 -17.65 7.13
N ARG A 311 0.06 -18.88 7.11
CA ARG A 311 1.50 -19.14 6.92
C ARG A 311 1.83 -19.20 5.44
N VAL A 312 2.96 -18.63 5.07
CA VAL A 312 3.46 -18.64 3.68
C VAL A 312 3.73 -20.07 3.23
N THR A 313 3.32 -20.38 2.01
CA THR A 313 3.41 -21.74 1.45
C THR A 313 4.81 -22.08 0.93
N ASP A 314 5.44 -21.16 0.20
CA ASP A 314 6.66 -21.47 -0.58
C ASP A 314 7.73 -20.35 -0.57
N SER A 315 7.55 -19.25 0.16
CA SER A 315 8.49 -18.12 0.13
C SER A 315 8.63 -17.34 1.45
N PHE A 316 9.48 -16.33 1.40
CA PHE A 316 10.39 -15.85 2.44
C PHE A 316 9.79 -15.09 3.64
N ILE A 317 8.64 -14.44 3.48
CA ILE A 317 8.18 -13.37 4.40
C ILE A 317 6.81 -13.67 4.95
#